data_AF-A0A1X1WWV8-F1
#
_entry.id   AF-A0A1X1WWV8-F1
#
_cell.length_a   1.000
_cell.length_b   1.000
_cell.length_c   1.000
_cell.angle_alpha   90.00
_cell.angle_beta   90.00
_cell.angle_gamma   90.00
#
_symmetry.space_group_name_H-M   'P 1'
#
loop_
_entity.id
_entity.type
_entity.pdbx_description
1 polymer ?
#
loop_
_entity_poly.entity_id
_entity_poly.type
_entity_poly.pdbx_seq_one_letter_code
_entity_poly.pdbx_strand_id
1 'polypeptide(L)'
;MGEIAHVDLGRLRAVADSFWGTAADVAGMPWPVLDTDALPGSSVEATNTAELITDLVDGLTADLNGWATAARASAEAFQHADAVNGERFGSR
;
A
#
# COMPACT_ATOMS: atom_id res chain seq x y z
N MET A 1 20.76 -26.01 11.04
CA MET A 1 19.84 -25.30 11.95
C MET A 1 19.01 -24.35 11.11
N GLY A 2 17.89 -24.84 10.58
CA GLY A 2 16.90 -24.01 9.87
C GLY A 2 15.72 -23.85 10.81
N GLU A 3 15.70 -22.76 11.57
CA GLU A 3 14.47 -22.33 12.23
C GLU A 3 13.51 -21.96 11.10
N ILE A 4 12.51 -22.82 10.86
CA ILE A 4 11.42 -22.49 9.95
C ILE A 4 10.71 -21.33 10.64
N ALA A 5 11.04 -20.11 10.25
CA ALA A 5 10.35 -18.92 10.70
C ALA A 5 8.86 -19.16 10.45
N HIS A 6 8.10 -19.34 11.52
CA HIS A 6 6.67 -19.55 11.43
C HIS A 6 6.09 -18.24 10.90
N VAL A 7 5.80 -18.20 9.59
CA VAL A 7 5.28 -17.00 8.95
C VAL A 7 3.86 -16.81 9.45
N ASP A 8 3.64 -15.78 10.25
CA ASP A 8 2.32 -15.37 10.69
C ASP A 8 1.54 -14.80 9.49
N LEU A 9 0.75 -15.66 8.86
CA LEU A 9 -0.12 -15.30 7.73
C LEU A 9 -1.15 -14.23 8.11
N GLY A 10 -1.58 -14.21 9.37
CA GLY A 10 -2.48 -13.18 9.88
C GLY A 10 -1.80 -11.81 9.86
N ARG A 11 -0.55 -11.75 10.33
CA ARG A 11 0.24 -10.51 10.28
C ARG A 11 0.54 -10.07 8.85
N LEU A 12 0.79 -11.00 7.93
CA LEU A 12 1.06 -10.67 6.52
C LEU A 12 -0.19 -10.08 5.84
N ARG A 13 -1.37 -10.66 6.11
CA ARG A 13 -2.66 -10.14 5.64
C ARG A 13 -2.97 -8.76 6.24
N ALA A 14 -2.74 -8.59 7.54
CA ALA A 14 -2.94 -7.30 8.20
C ALA A 14 -2.04 -6.19 7.62
N VAL A 15 -0.79 -6.51 7.27
CA VAL A 15 0.10 -5.56 6.57
C VAL A 15 -0.43 -5.22 5.18
N ALA A 16 -0.95 -6.20 4.43
CA ALA A 16 -1.56 -5.94 3.14
C ALA A 16 -2.78 -5.02 3.23
N ASP A 17 -3.64 -5.24 4.22
CA ASP A 17 -4.82 -4.40 4.47
C ASP A 17 -4.42 -2.99 4.90
N SER A 18 -3.36 -2.85 5.70
CA SER A 18 -2.79 -1.56 6.10
C SER A 18 -2.31 -0.75 4.89
N PHE A 19 -1.57 -1.37 3.97
CA PHE A 19 -1.12 -0.69 2.75
C PHE A 19 -2.28 -0.26 1.86
N TRP A 20 -3.30 -1.10 1.73
CA TRP A 20 -4.49 -0.77 0.96
C TRP A 20 -5.29 0.39 1.58
N GLY A 21 -5.48 0.39 2.91
CA GLY A 21 -6.12 1.49 3.63
C GLY A 21 -5.34 2.80 3.48
N THR A 22 -4.01 2.75 3.64
CA THR A 22 -3.15 3.92 3.47
C THR A 22 -3.22 4.48 2.05
N ALA A 23 -3.29 3.62 1.03
CA ALA A 23 -3.45 4.04 -0.36
C ALA A 23 -4.78 4.80 -0.56
N ALA A 24 -5.86 4.31 0.05
CA ALA A 24 -7.17 4.97 -0.02
C ALA A 24 -7.17 6.32 0.71
N ASP A 25 -6.51 6.42 1.86
CA ASP A 25 -6.40 7.65 2.64
C ASP A 25 -5.61 8.72 1.87
N VAL A 26 -4.50 8.34 1.25
CA VAL A 26 -3.66 9.23 0.42
C VAL A 26 -4.42 9.71 -0.81
N ALA A 27 -5.13 8.83 -1.52
CA ALA A 27 -5.93 9.20 -2.68
C ALA A 27 -7.14 10.10 -2.32
N GLY A 28 -7.67 9.97 -1.10
CA GLY A 28 -8.81 10.75 -0.62
C GLY A 28 -8.44 12.09 0.03
N MET A 29 -7.15 12.42 0.15
CA MET A 29 -6.71 13.60 0.90
C MET A 29 -7.06 14.90 0.15
N PRO A 30 -7.81 15.84 0.78
CA PRO A 30 -8.12 17.12 0.15
C PRO A 30 -6.87 17.99 0.08
N TRP A 31 -6.47 18.38 -1.13
CA TRP A 31 -5.29 19.22 -1.34
C TRP A 31 -5.62 20.70 -1.11
N PRO A 32 -4.74 21.45 -0.43
CA PRO A 32 -4.92 22.88 -0.25
C PRO A 32 -4.82 23.58 -1.61
N VAL A 33 -5.90 24.26 -2.00
CA VAL A 33 -5.91 25.15 -3.16
C VAL A 33 -5.48 26.53 -2.69
N LEU A 34 -4.44 27.09 -3.31
CA LEU A 34 -4.02 28.46 -3.07
C LEU A 34 -4.99 29.39 -3.81
N ASP A 35 -5.69 30.24 -3.05
CA ASP A 35 -6.46 31.34 -3.61
C ASP A 35 -5.50 32.43 -4.09
N THR A 36 -5.42 32.62 -5.40
CA THR A 36 -4.56 33.62 -6.04
C THR A 36 -4.98 35.05 -5.71
N ASP A 37 -6.26 35.26 -5.41
CA ASP A 37 -6.78 36.59 -5.04
C ASP A 37 -6.52 36.93 -3.56
N ALA A 38 -6.20 35.92 -2.73
CA ALA A 38 -5.88 36.10 -1.31
C ALA A 38 -4.45 36.64 -1.06
N LEU A 39 -3.58 36.68 -2.09
CA LEU A 39 -2.18 37.13 -1.98
C LEU A 39 -1.84 38.27 -2.95
N PRO A 40 -2.47 39.46 -2.83
CA PRO A 40 -2.22 40.59 -3.72
C PRO A 40 -0.77 41.08 -3.60
N GLY A 41 -0.06 41.09 -4.74
CA GLY A 41 1.33 41.58 -4.84
C GLY A 41 2.41 40.49 -4.77
N SER A 42 2.05 39.25 -4.51
CA SER A 42 2.96 38.11 -4.66
C SER A 42 2.85 37.55 -6.08
N SER A 43 3.97 37.39 -6.79
CA SER A 43 3.99 36.69 -8.09
C SER A 43 3.92 35.17 -7.88
N VAL A 44 2.96 34.71 -7.07
CA VAL A 44 2.54 33.32 -7.14
C VAL A 44 1.77 33.25 -8.45
N GLU A 45 2.46 32.90 -9.54
CA GLU A 45 1.77 32.34 -10.71
C GLU A 45 0.77 31.32 -10.18
N ALA A 46 -0.42 31.24 -10.78
CA ALA A 46 -1.48 30.29 -10.45
C ALA A 46 -0.97 28.85 -10.59
N THR A 47 -0.10 28.46 -9.66
CA THR A 47 0.63 27.22 -9.68
C THR A 47 -0.34 26.24 -9.11
N ASN A 48 -0.97 25.51 -10.01
CA ASN A 48 -1.90 24.47 -9.67
C ASN A 48 -1.13 23.37 -8.94
N THR A 49 -0.99 23.55 -7.62
CA THR A 49 -0.19 22.67 -6.75
C THR A 49 -0.76 21.25 -6.77
N ALA A 50 -2.07 21.11 -7.05
CA ALA A 50 -2.69 19.83 -7.32
C ALA A 50 -2.05 19.16 -8.56
N GLU A 51 -1.97 19.84 -9.71
CA GLU A 51 -1.31 19.27 -10.91
C GLU A 51 0.14 18.85 -10.66
N LEU A 52 0.89 19.58 -9.86
CA LEU A 52 2.29 19.23 -9.55
C LEU A 52 2.43 17.97 -8.70
N ILE A 53 1.42 17.64 -7.90
CA ILE A 53 1.48 16.57 -6.90
C ILE A 53 0.65 15.36 -7.31
N THR A 54 -0.33 15.50 -8.21
CA THR A 54 -1.19 14.40 -8.70
C THR A 54 -0.38 13.20 -9.17
N ASP A 55 0.59 13.39 -10.06
CA ASP A 55 1.40 12.27 -10.57
C ASP A 55 2.20 11.57 -9.47
N LEU A 56 2.68 12.33 -8.48
CA LEU A 56 3.41 11.77 -7.33
C LEU A 56 2.47 10.95 -6.43
N VAL A 57 1.26 11.44 -6.20
CA VAL A 57 0.23 10.77 -5.40
C VAL A 57 -0.27 9.51 -6.07
N ASP A 58 -0.47 9.56 -7.39
CA ASP A 58 -0.87 8.40 -8.19
C ASP A 58 0.24 7.33 -8.16
N GLY A 59 1.51 7.74 -8.32
CA GLY A 59 2.66 6.85 -8.19
C GLY A 59 2.74 6.19 -6.82
N LEU A 60 2.63 6.98 -5.74
CA LEU A 60 2.63 6.47 -4.37
C LEU A 60 1.48 5.50 -4.11
N THR A 61 0.28 5.82 -4.60
CA THR A 61 -0.92 4.97 -4.48
C THR A 61 -0.71 3.65 -5.23
N ALA A 62 -0.10 3.68 -6.42
CA ALA A 62 0.23 2.49 -7.18
C ALA A 62 1.24 1.60 -6.43
N ASP A 63 2.29 2.19 -5.85
CA ASP A 63 3.31 1.47 -5.09
C ASP A 63 2.72 0.78 -3.84
N LEU A 64 1.89 1.49 -3.08
CA LEU A 64 1.20 0.95 -1.91
C LEU A 64 0.29 -0.23 -2.29
N ASN A 65 -0.47 -0.11 -3.38
CA ASN A 65 -1.29 -1.20 -3.91
C ASN A 65 -0.45 -2.39 -4.39
N GLY A 66 0.72 -2.13 -4.97
CA GLY A 66 1.71 -3.14 -5.34
C GLY A 66 2.19 -3.94 -4.14
N TRP A 67 2.56 -3.26 -3.05
CA TRP A 67 2.96 -3.93 -1.80
C TRP A 67 1.82 -4.71 -1.15
N ALA A 68 0.61 -4.17 -1.14
CA ALA A 68 -0.57 -4.89 -0.65
C ALA A 68 -0.80 -6.19 -1.43
N THR A 69 -0.67 -6.14 -2.76
CA THR A 69 -0.82 -7.30 -3.64
C THR A 69 0.28 -8.34 -3.40
N ALA A 70 1.54 -7.90 -3.32
CA ALA A 70 2.67 -8.78 -3.05
C ALA A 70 2.57 -9.47 -1.68
N ALA A 71 2.09 -8.75 -0.65
CA ALA A 71 1.87 -9.31 0.68
C ALA A 71 0.75 -10.37 0.67
N ARG A 72 -0.38 -10.14 -0.03
CA ARG A 72 -1.44 -11.15 -0.16
C ARG A 72 -0.97 -12.39 -0.91
N ALA A 73 -0.31 -12.22 -2.06
CA ALA A 73 0.23 -13.33 -2.84
C ALA A 73 1.23 -14.17 -2.04
N SER A 74 2.07 -13.51 -1.23
CA SER A 74 2.99 -14.20 -0.32
C SER A 74 2.25 -15.02 0.73
N ALA A 75 1.20 -14.46 1.35
CA ALA A 75 0.39 -15.18 2.35
C ALA A 75 -0.28 -16.43 1.75
N GLU A 76 -0.81 -16.30 0.54
CA GLU A 76 -1.42 -17.41 -0.21
C GLU A 76 -0.40 -18.50 -0.55
N ALA A 77 0.79 -18.12 -1.02
CA ALA A 77 1.86 -19.05 -1.32
C ALA A 77 2.32 -19.84 -0.08
N PHE A 78 2.47 -19.17 1.07
CA PHE A 78 2.81 -19.83 2.32
C PHE A 78 1.68 -20.74 2.83
N GLN A 79 0.42 -20.31 2.73
CA GLN A 79 -0.73 -21.14 3.09
C GLN A 79 -0.80 -22.41 2.23
N HIS A 80 -0.57 -22.28 0.92
CA HIS A 80 -0.55 -23.41 0.01
C HIS A 80 0.60 -24.38 0.32
N ALA A 81 1.80 -23.85 0.58
CA ALA A 81 2.96 -24.66 0.94
C ALA A 81 2.74 -25.44 2.24
N ASP A 82 2.11 -24.81 3.24
CA ASP A 82 1.77 -25.46 4.51
C ASP A 82 0.72 -26.56 4.32
N ALA A 83 -0.33 -26.32 3.51
CA ALA A 83 -1.35 -27.32 3.19
C ALA A 83 -0.75 -28.55 2.48
N VAL A 84 0.07 -28.34 1.45
CA VAL A 84 0.71 -29.43 0.68
C VAL A 84 1.68 -30.23 1.56
N ASN A 85 2.45 -29.57 2.44
CA ASN A 85 3.31 -30.28 3.38
C ASN A 85 2.48 -31.02 4.44
N GLY A 86 1.41 -30.41 4.96
CA GLY A 86 0.48 -31.05 5.90
C GLY A 86 -0.14 -32.33 5.34
N GLU A 87 -0.56 -32.33 4.07
CA GLU A 87 -1.06 -33.52 3.37
C GLU A 87 0.02 -34.61 3.22
N ARG A 88 1.27 -34.22 2.96
CA ARG A 88 2.39 -35.18 2.82
C ARG A 88 2.80 -35.85 4.12
N PHE A 89 2.63 -35.17 5.26
CA PHE A 89 2.97 -35.70 6.58
C PHE A 89 1.74 -36.21 7.36
N GLY A 90 0.53 -35.98 6.86
CA GLY A 90 -0.75 -36.41 7.43
C GLY A 90 -1.25 -37.74 6.87
N SER A 91 -0.67 -38.85 7.32
CA SER A 91 -1.36 -40.14 7.50
C SER A 91 -0.49 -41.09 8.31
N ARG A 92 -0.54 -40.95 9.63
CA ARG A 92 -0.17 -42.04 10.55
C ARG A 92 -0.99 -41.97 11.82
#